data_AF-A0A0D2D345-F1
#
_entry.id   AF-A0A0D2D345-F1
#
_cell.length_a   1.000
_cell.length_b   1.000
_cell.length_c   1.000
_cell.angle_alpha   90.00
_cell.angle_beta   90.00
_cell.angle_gamma   90.00
#
_symmetry.space_group_name_H-M   'P 1'
#
loop_
_entity.id
_entity.type
_entity.pdbx_description
1 polymer ?
#
loop_
_entity_poly.entity_id
_entity_poly.type
_entity_poly.pdbx_seq_one_letter_code
_entity_poly.pdbx_strand_id
1 'polypeptide(L)'
;MCSRFMRIDRRIPGYIKGYVRRFWQASEDHRGTPDAPGRVATLIQRSFWETLDDPQRQTEEDYVWGVAYHIIPSKVKEVKEYLDIREINGYSIQYTPFHPADTRLSDLHCLVYIGMPDNPQFLGALQPQEIAETINVSIGPSGENREYLLHLEKALEDLSVDSYDEHITDLARRVRALAPPSRSSQPPVASDALRKVSSTEEQEEIEKEV
;
A
#
# COMPACT_ATOMS: atom_id res chain seq x y z
N MET A 1 -5.84 -7.00 -2.66
CA MET A 1 -6.97 -7.19 -3.60
C MET A 1 -6.85 -6.18 -4.73
N CYS A 2 -6.35 -6.57 -5.91
CA CYS A 2 -6.30 -5.74 -7.13
C CYS A 2 -6.14 -6.63 -8.40
N SER A 3 -6.83 -7.78 -8.44
CA SER A 3 -6.59 -8.81 -9.47
C SER A 3 -7.54 -8.73 -10.68
N ARG A 4 -8.65 -7.96 -10.62
CA ARG A 4 -9.68 -8.00 -11.67
C ARG A 4 -9.43 -7.10 -12.89
N PHE A 5 -8.63 -6.04 -12.77
CA PHE A 5 -8.34 -5.11 -13.88
C PHE A 5 -6.95 -5.29 -14.49
N MET A 6 -5.97 -5.76 -13.72
CA MET A 6 -4.62 -5.99 -14.20
C MET A 6 -4.49 -7.40 -14.77
N ARG A 7 -4.52 -7.52 -16.11
CA ARG A 7 -4.17 -8.79 -16.77
C ARG A 7 -2.65 -8.97 -16.69
N ILE A 8 -2.24 -9.72 -15.67
CA ILE A 8 -0.85 -10.03 -15.34
C ILE A 8 -0.57 -11.47 -15.76
N ASP A 9 0.57 -11.70 -16.42
CA ASP A 9 1.03 -13.05 -16.80
C ASP A 9 2.21 -13.54 -15.94
N ARG A 10 2.91 -12.65 -15.23
CA ARG A 10 4.03 -12.98 -14.33
C ARG A 10 4.01 -12.17 -13.04
N ARG A 11 4.31 -12.85 -11.95
CA ARG A 11 4.48 -12.31 -10.59
C ARG A 11 5.85 -12.77 -10.06
N ILE A 12 6.80 -11.87 -9.92
CA ILE A 12 8.19 -12.20 -9.58
C ILE A 12 8.54 -11.57 -8.22
N PRO A 13 8.81 -12.36 -7.16
CA PRO A 13 9.30 -11.83 -5.90
C PRO A 13 10.75 -11.34 -6.04
N GLY A 14 11.11 -10.33 -5.26
CA GLY A 14 12.44 -9.71 -5.30
C GLY A 14 12.43 -8.38 -4.55
N TYR A 15 13.43 -7.55 -4.81
CA TYR A 15 13.62 -6.29 -4.09
C TYR A 15 14.17 -5.18 -4.97
N ILE A 16 14.00 -3.95 -4.50
CA ILE A 16 14.64 -2.74 -5.04
C ILE A 16 15.60 -2.17 -4.00
N LYS A 17 16.56 -1.34 -4.42
CA LYS A 17 17.54 -0.69 -3.52
C LYS A 17 17.43 0.83 -3.55
N GLY A 18 17.99 1.51 -2.54
CA GLY A 18 18.00 2.98 -2.47
C GLY A 18 16.67 3.60 -2.01
N TYR A 19 15.79 2.78 -1.42
CA TYR A 19 14.52 3.20 -0.84
C TYR A 19 14.34 2.62 0.55
N VAL A 20 13.44 3.21 1.32
CA VAL A 20 12.93 2.66 2.57
C VAL A 20 11.41 2.64 2.53
N ARG A 21 10.80 1.69 3.21
CA ARG A 21 9.33 1.59 3.33
C ARG A 21 8.88 2.09 4.69
N ARG A 22 7.93 3.02 4.72
CA ARG A 22 7.36 3.57 5.97
C ARG A 22 5.85 3.75 5.92
N PHE A 23 5.19 3.61 7.06
CA PHE A 23 3.77 3.93 7.25
C PHE A 23 3.55 5.42 7.56
N TRP A 24 4.18 6.29 6.78
CA TRP A 24 4.17 7.73 6.98
C TRP A 24 3.25 8.48 6.01
N GLN A 25 2.43 7.76 5.26
CA GLN A 25 1.43 8.33 4.37
C GLN A 25 0.06 8.32 5.05
N ALA A 26 -0.61 9.46 5.12
CA ALA A 26 -2.01 9.54 5.53
C ALA A 26 -2.92 8.86 4.51
N SER A 27 -3.96 8.15 4.97
CA SER A 27 -5.01 7.60 4.09
C SER A 27 -6.38 8.10 4.53
N GLU A 28 -6.97 8.96 3.70
CA GLU A 28 -8.23 9.65 3.99
C GLU A 28 -9.43 9.04 3.24
N ASP A 29 -9.19 8.13 2.30
CA ASP A 29 -10.16 7.62 1.32
C ASP A 29 -10.26 6.09 1.30
N HIS A 30 -9.27 5.38 1.85
CA HIS A 30 -9.21 3.93 1.84
C HIS A 30 -9.19 3.32 3.25
N ARG A 31 -8.18 3.66 4.04
CA ARG A 31 -7.91 3.06 5.37
C ARG A 31 -8.20 3.98 6.54
N GLY A 32 -8.73 5.16 6.26
CA GLY A 32 -9.33 6.08 7.20
C GLY A 32 -10.36 6.94 6.50
N THR A 33 -10.64 8.09 7.10
CA THR A 33 -11.52 9.13 6.56
C THR A 33 -10.80 10.48 6.57
N PRO A 34 -11.33 11.53 5.93
CA PRO A 34 -10.73 12.87 6.01
C PRO A 34 -10.65 13.40 7.46
N ASP A 35 -11.64 13.09 8.29
CA ASP A 35 -11.68 13.51 9.70
C ASP A 35 -10.81 12.64 10.63
N ALA A 36 -10.56 11.39 10.23
CA ALA A 36 -9.79 10.41 10.99
C ALA A 36 -8.91 9.57 10.03
N PRO A 37 -7.80 10.14 9.53
CA PRO A 37 -6.96 9.48 8.54
C PRO A 37 -6.30 8.22 9.09
N GLY A 38 -6.17 7.23 8.22
CA GLY A 38 -5.34 6.06 8.43
C GLY A 38 -3.86 6.34 8.13
N ARG A 39 -3.09 5.26 8.14
CA ARG A 39 -1.68 5.19 7.74
C ARG A 39 -1.50 4.07 6.72
N VAL A 40 -0.87 4.39 5.60
CA VAL A 40 -0.51 3.41 4.57
C VAL A 40 0.98 3.47 4.27
N ALA A 41 1.48 2.41 3.64
CA ALA A 41 2.88 2.30 3.27
C ALA A 41 3.22 3.26 2.13
N THR A 42 4.38 3.90 2.21
CA THR A 42 5.00 4.64 1.13
C THR A 42 6.47 4.26 1.00
N LEU A 43 7.00 4.37 -0.21
CA LEU A 43 8.43 4.27 -0.47
C LEU A 43 9.02 5.68 -0.43
N ILE A 44 10.17 5.81 0.23
CA ILE A 44 10.88 7.06 0.38
C ILE A 44 12.29 6.85 -0.18
N GLN A 45 12.79 7.76 -1.00
CA GLN A 45 14.18 7.72 -1.43
C GLN A 45 15.11 7.77 -0.22
N ARG A 46 16.08 6.86 -0.16
CA ARG A 46 17.00 6.73 0.97
C ARG A 46 17.74 8.03 1.27
N SER A 47 18.19 8.76 0.25
CA SER A 47 18.87 10.05 0.42
C SER A 47 18.01 11.12 1.11
N PHE A 48 16.71 11.16 0.81
CA PHE A 48 15.80 12.07 1.49
C PHE A 48 15.45 11.57 2.90
N TRP A 49 15.14 10.28 3.04
CA TRP A 49 14.87 9.66 4.33
C TRP A 49 16.03 9.85 5.31
N GLU A 50 17.27 9.81 4.82
CA GLU A 50 18.46 10.05 5.63
C GLU A 50 18.51 11.44 6.27
N THR A 51 17.74 12.41 5.75
CA THR A 51 17.61 13.76 6.34
C THR A 51 16.59 13.84 7.48
N LEU A 52 15.77 12.81 7.67
CA LEU A 52 14.67 12.76 8.65
C LEU A 52 15.10 12.05 9.93
N ASP A 53 14.56 12.45 11.08
CA ASP A 53 14.90 11.81 12.37
C ASP A 53 14.08 10.52 12.62
N ASP A 54 14.37 9.47 11.85
CA ASP A 54 13.71 8.17 11.99
C ASP A 54 14.22 7.41 13.23
N PRO A 55 13.36 7.10 14.23
CA PRO A 55 13.75 6.31 15.40
C PRO A 55 14.18 4.88 15.07
N GLN A 56 13.84 4.34 13.90
CA GLN A 56 14.20 3.00 13.43
C GLN A 56 15.36 2.99 12.43
N ARG A 57 16.08 4.11 12.27
CA ARG A 57 17.18 4.22 11.30
C ARG A 57 18.23 3.10 11.38
N GLN A 58 18.55 2.65 12.59
CA GLN A 58 19.63 1.69 12.81
C GLN A 58 19.26 0.25 12.41
N THR A 59 17.98 -0.02 12.18
CA THR A 59 17.50 -1.35 11.79
C THR A 59 17.22 -1.46 10.29
N GLU A 60 17.50 -0.41 9.52
CA GLU A 60 17.09 -0.32 8.12
C GLU A 60 18.16 -0.84 7.16
N GLU A 61 17.76 -1.81 6.34
CA GLU A 61 18.56 -2.38 5.27
C GLU A 61 18.43 -1.58 3.96
N ASP A 62 19.39 -1.70 3.04
CA ASP A 62 19.37 -0.98 1.75
C ASP A 62 18.51 -1.63 0.67
N TYR A 63 17.50 -2.40 1.08
CA TYR A 63 16.60 -3.06 0.15
C TYR A 63 15.17 -3.08 0.66
N VAL A 64 14.23 -2.93 -0.26
CA VAL A 64 12.81 -3.08 0.01
C VAL A 64 12.26 -4.24 -0.81
N TRP A 65 11.83 -5.27 -0.10
CA TRP A 65 11.21 -6.44 -0.70
C TRP A 65 9.79 -6.16 -1.20
N GLY A 66 9.45 -6.80 -2.31
CA GLY A 66 8.16 -6.69 -2.95
C GLY A 66 8.03 -7.66 -4.13
N VAL A 67 7.23 -7.24 -5.11
CA VAL A 67 6.87 -8.07 -6.26
C VAL A 67 6.87 -7.22 -7.51
N ALA A 68 7.54 -7.70 -8.55
CA ALA A 68 7.38 -7.19 -9.90
C ALA A 68 6.22 -7.92 -10.59
N TYR A 69 5.28 -7.16 -11.13
CA TYR A 69 4.18 -7.67 -11.94
C TYR A 69 4.41 -7.31 -13.40
N HIS A 70 4.37 -8.31 -14.29
CA HIS A 70 4.41 -8.05 -15.72
C HIS A 70 2.99 -7.85 -16.25
N ILE A 71 2.73 -6.66 -16.78
CA ILE A 71 1.47 -6.31 -17.43
C ILE A 71 1.60 -6.67 -18.90
N ILE A 72 0.65 -7.44 -19.45
CA ILE A 72 0.69 -7.81 -20.86
C ILE A 72 0.64 -6.55 -21.75
N PRO A 73 1.35 -6.52 -22.91
CA PRO A 73 1.48 -5.32 -23.73
C PRO A 73 0.15 -4.64 -24.10
N SER A 74 -0.89 -5.43 -24.39
CA SER A 74 -2.22 -4.95 -24.76
C SER A 74 -2.97 -4.24 -23.63
N LYS A 75 -2.52 -4.37 -22.37
CA LYS A 75 -3.15 -3.80 -21.18
C LYS A 75 -2.32 -2.71 -20.50
N VAL A 76 -1.09 -2.45 -20.97
CA VAL A 76 -0.19 -1.47 -20.35
C VAL A 76 -0.83 -0.09 -20.25
N LYS A 77 -1.46 0.39 -21.33
CA LYS A 77 -2.09 1.73 -21.34
C LYS A 77 -3.21 1.83 -20.30
N GLU A 78 -4.16 0.90 -20.34
CA GLU A 78 -5.30 0.84 -19.41
C GLU A 78 -4.85 0.75 -17.95
N VAL A 79 -3.89 -0.15 -17.66
CA VAL A 79 -3.37 -0.33 -16.30
C VAL A 79 -2.62 0.90 -15.83
N LYS A 80 -1.84 1.56 -16.70
CA LYS A 80 -1.12 2.77 -16.35
C LYS A 80 -2.09 3.93 -16.06
N GLU A 81 -3.09 4.13 -16.91
CA GLU A 81 -4.13 5.16 -16.68
C GLU A 81 -4.88 4.93 -15.36
N TYR A 82 -5.22 3.66 -15.06
CA TYR A 82 -5.83 3.30 -13.77
C TYR A 82 -4.91 3.60 -12.58
N LEU A 83 -3.63 3.25 -12.67
CA LEU A 83 -2.65 3.53 -11.61
C LEU A 83 -2.40 5.02 -11.45
N ASP A 84 -2.31 5.78 -12.54
CA ASP A 84 -2.08 7.22 -12.49
C ASP A 84 -3.23 7.96 -11.78
N ILE A 85 -4.49 7.49 -11.93
CA ILE A 85 -5.63 8.01 -11.18
C ILE A 85 -5.54 7.63 -9.70
N ARG A 86 -5.19 6.38 -9.40
CA ARG A 86 -5.12 5.89 -8.01
C ARG A 86 -4.03 6.58 -7.20
N GLU A 87 -2.91 6.89 -7.85
CA GLU A 87 -1.71 7.44 -7.20
C GLU A 87 -1.60 8.98 -7.39
N ILE A 88 -2.66 9.63 -7.89
CA ILE A 88 -2.71 11.07 -8.22
C ILE A 88 -2.33 11.97 -7.02
N ASN A 89 -2.52 11.48 -5.80
CA ASN A 89 -2.28 12.20 -4.56
C ASN A 89 -0.81 12.08 -4.10
N GLY A 90 0.12 12.57 -4.92
CA GLY A 90 1.51 12.86 -4.53
C GLY A 90 2.50 11.71 -4.63
N TYR A 91 2.25 10.74 -5.50
CA TYR A 91 3.27 9.78 -5.94
C TYR A 91 3.88 10.19 -7.29
N SER A 92 5.17 9.98 -7.43
CA SER A 92 5.88 10.11 -8.71
C SER A 92 6.22 8.73 -9.27
N ILE A 93 6.19 8.61 -10.59
CA ILE A 93 6.69 7.43 -11.29
C ILE A 93 8.21 7.50 -11.35
N GLN A 94 8.88 6.45 -10.89
CA GLN A 94 10.31 6.23 -11.17
C GLN A 94 10.53 4.86 -11.80
N TYR A 95 11.66 4.74 -12.48
CA TYR A 95 12.16 3.46 -12.98
C TYR A 95 13.38 3.08 -12.17
N THR A 96 13.37 1.87 -11.61
CA THR A 96 14.46 1.40 -10.76
C THR A 96 14.82 -0.05 -11.10
N PRO A 97 16.11 -0.44 -10.98
CA PRO A 97 16.49 -1.85 -11.02
C PRO A 97 15.74 -2.65 -9.95
N PHE A 98 15.13 -3.74 -10.39
CA PHE A 98 14.51 -4.75 -9.55
C PHE A 98 15.34 -6.01 -9.63
N HIS A 99 15.71 -6.54 -8.46
CA HIS A 99 16.53 -7.72 -8.28
C HIS A 99 15.63 -8.90 -7.91
N PRO A 100 15.38 -9.85 -8.84
CA PRO A 100 14.57 -11.02 -8.53
C PRO A 100 15.18 -11.86 -7.40
N ALA A 101 14.33 -12.47 -6.58
CA ALA A 101 14.76 -13.43 -5.56
C ALA A 101 15.37 -14.70 -6.18
N ASP A 102 14.88 -15.08 -7.37
CA ASP A 102 15.44 -16.16 -8.17
C ASP A 102 16.71 -15.66 -8.88
N THR A 103 17.88 -16.05 -8.36
CA THR A 103 19.21 -15.65 -8.86
C THR A 103 19.52 -16.11 -10.28
N ARG A 104 18.67 -16.96 -10.87
CA ARG A 104 18.77 -17.36 -12.28
C ARG A 104 18.19 -16.31 -13.23
N LEU A 105 17.37 -15.39 -12.73
CA LEU A 105 16.78 -14.30 -13.49
C LEU A 105 17.71 -13.08 -13.48
N SER A 106 17.81 -12.40 -14.60
CA SER A 106 18.49 -11.11 -14.67
C SER A 106 17.68 -10.01 -14.00
N ASP A 107 18.36 -8.97 -13.54
CA ASP A 107 17.72 -7.75 -13.07
C ASP A 107 16.73 -7.20 -14.10
N LEU A 108 15.62 -6.67 -13.59
CA LEU A 108 14.56 -6.05 -14.38
C LEU A 108 14.59 -4.53 -14.18
N HIS A 109 14.01 -3.79 -15.12
CA HIS A 109 13.75 -2.37 -14.94
C HIS A 109 12.26 -2.18 -14.72
N CYS A 110 11.87 -1.77 -13.52
CA CYS A 110 10.47 -1.73 -13.11
C CYS A 110 10.00 -0.30 -12.84
N LEU A 111 8.76 -0.04 -13.22
CA LEU A 111 8.02 1.15 -12.82
C LEU A 111 7.61 1.01 -11.36
N VAL A 112 7.88 2.03 -10.55
CA VAL A 112 7.48 2.13 -9.14
C VAL A 112 6.88 3.51 -8.86
N TYR A 113 5.82 3.53 -8.05
CA TYR A 113 5.22 4.76 -7.53
C TYR A 113 5.84 5.08 -6.18
N ILE A 114 6.43 6.27 -6.03
CA ILE A 114 7.16 6.73 -4.84
C ILE A 114 6.52 8.00 -4.32
N GLY A 115 6.17 8.03 -3.03
CA GLY A 115 5.58 9.20 -2.40
C GLY A 115 6.62 10.32 -2.34
N MET A 116 6.28 11.49 -2.86
CA MET A 116 7.19 12.63 -2.85
C MET A 116 7.14 13.36 -1.50
N PRO A 117 8.25 13.98 -1.05
CA PRO A 117 8.29 14.73 0.22
C PRO A 117 7.33 15.92 0.29
N ASP A 118 7.00 16.52 -0.85
CA ASP A 118 6.06 17.63 -0.98
C ASP A 118 4.60 17.19 -1.02
N ASN A 119 4.33 15.88 -0.92
CA ASN A 119 2.98 15.35 -0.81
C ASN A 119 2.34 15.81 0.51
N PRO A 120 1.18 16.49 0.48
CA PRO A 120 0.47 16.92 1.70
C PRO A 120 0.11 15.77 2.66
N GLN A 121 0.00 14.54 2.15
CA GLN A 121 -0.29 13.35 2.94
C GLN A 121 0.98 12.70 3.52
N PHE A 122 2.18 13.19 3.20
CA PHE A 122 3.42 12.74 3.81
C PHE A 122 3.61 13.39 5.18
N LEU A 123 3.71 12.58 6.22
CA LEU A 123 3.71 13.04 7.61
C LEU A 123 5.09 13.09 8.25
N GLY A 124 6.11 12.62 7.53
CA GLY A 124 7.48 12.57 8.04
C GLY A 124 7.71 11.50 9.09
N ALA A 125 8.85 11.60 9.78
CA ALA A 125 9.24 10.65 10.81
C ALA A 125 8.29 10.73 12.02
N LEU A 126 7.71 9.60 12.38
CA LEU A 126 6.78 9.44 13.50
C LEU A 126 7.23 8.28 14.39
N GLN A 127 6.83 8.32 15.66
CA GLN A 127 7.14 7.22 16.57
C GLN A 127 6.35 5.96 16.19
N PRO A 128 6.96 4.77 16.13
CA PRO A 128 6.27 3.54 15.75
C PRO A 128 5.03 3.24 16.61
N GLN A 129 5.05 3.66 17.88
CA GLN A 129 3.90 3.51 18.77
C GLN A 129 2.69 4.36 18.34
N GLU A 130 2.91 5.63 17.98
CA GLU A 130 1.85 6.55 17.51
C GLU A 130 1.25 6.08 16.17
N ILE A 131 2.11 5.55 15.28
CA ILE A 131 1.69 4.93 14.03
C ILE A 131 0.80 3.71 14.32
N ALA A 132 1.23 2.82 15.21
CA ALA A 132 0.47 1.61 15.56
C ALA A 132 -0.88 1.94 16.20
N GLU A 133 -0.94 2.95 17.07
CA GLU A 133 -2.19 3.41 17.70
C GLU A 133 -3.17 3.95 16.66
N THR A 134 -2.70 4.76 15.71
CA THR A 134 -3.52 5.25 14.58
C THR A 134 -4.03 4.08 13.75
N ILE A 135 -3.14 3.16 13.33
CA ILE A 135 -3.51 1.97 12.54
C ILE A 135 -4.56 1.11 13.26
N ASN A 136 -4.48 0.99 14.57
CA ASN A 136 -5.39 0.13 15.33
C ASN A 136 -6.83 0.66 15.37
N VAL A 137 -7.02 1.98 15.31
CA VAL A 137 -8.35 2.61 15.44
C VAL A 137 -8.94 3.08 14.11
N SER A 138 -8.11 3.33 13.08
CA SER A 138 -8.58 3.86 11.81
C SER A 138 -9.31 2.82 10.95
N ILE A 139 -10.43 3.25 10.37
CA ILE A 139 -11.27 2.46 9.46
C ILE A 139 -11.68 3.37 8.31
N GLY A 140 -11.51 2.90 7.08
CA GLY A 140 -11.98 3.61 5.89
C GLY A 140 -12.89 2.75 5.02
N PRO A 141 -13.31 3.27 3.85
CA PRO A 141 -14.17 2.55 2.90
C PRO A 141 -13.61 1.19 2.44
N SER A 142 -12.29 1.00 2.50
CA SER A 142 -11.61 -0.26 2.15
C SER A 142 -11.40 -1.21 3.33
N GLY A 143 -11.97 -0.90 4.49
CA GLY A 143 -11.91 -1.71 5.71
C GLY A 143 -10.94 -1.18 6.77
N GLU A 144 -10.68 -2.00 7.78
CA GLU A 144 -9.82 -1.66 8.92
C GLU A 144 -8.37 -1.40 8.46
N ASN A 145 -7.70 -0.40 9.04
CA ASN A 145 -6.30 -0.14 8.74
C ASN A 145 -5.38 -1.22 9.34
N ARG A 146 -5.75 -1.78 10.50
CA ARG A 146 -5.07 -2.94 11.11
C ARG A 146 -5.00 -4.14 10.17
N GLU A 147 -6.10 -4.47 9.50
CA GLU A 147 -6.11 -5.57 8.51
C GLU A 147 -5.14 -5.31 7.35
N TYR A 148 -5.01 -4.06 6.89
CA TYR A 148 -4.05 -3.71 5.85
C TYR A 148 -2.61 -4.02 6.27
N LEU A 149 -2.20 -3.58 7.45
CA LEU A 149 -0.85 -3.82 7.98
C LEU A 149 -0.57 -5.32 8.14
N LEU A 150 -1.49 -6.06 8.76
CA LEU A 150 -1.31 -7.49 9.02
C LEU A 150 -1.26 -8.32 7.73
N HIS A 151 -2.04 -7.94 6.72
CA HIS A 151 -1.95 -8.58 5.40
C HIS A 151 -0.63 -8.25 4.68
N LEU A 152 -0.11 -7.03 4.84
CA LEU A 152 1.18 -6.66 4.27
C LEU A 152 2.33 -7.43 4.92
N GLU A 153 2.36 -7.51 6.25
CA GLU A 153 3.33 -8.31 7.00
C GLU A 153 3.29 -9.77 6.52
N LYS A 154 2.10 -10.38 6.49
CA LYS A 154 1.96 -11.76 6.03
C LYS A 154 2.43 -11.94 4.58
N ALA A 155 2.07 -11.00 3.70
CA ALA A 155 2.50 -11.05 2.31
C ALA A 155 4.03 -10.97 2.17
N LEU A 156 4.71 -10.18 3.01
CA LEU A 156 6.17 -10.09 3.02
C LEU A 156 6.81 -11.38 3.54
N GLU A 157 6.29 -11.98 4.60
CA GLU A 157 6.76 -13.29 5.10
C GLU A 157 6.65 -14.38 4.02
N ASP A 158 5.61 -14.32 3.19
CA ASP A 158 5.36 -15.30 2.12
C ASP A 158 6.21 -15.07 0.86
N LEU A 159 6.98 -13.97 0.75
CA LEU A 159 7.82 -13.69 -0.43
C LEU A 159 9.13 -14.47 -0.42
N SER A 160 9.83 -14.47 0.71
CA SER A 160 11.16 -15.05 0.89
C SER A 160 11.47 -15.19 2.38
N VAL A 161 12.44 -16.03 2.72
CA VAL A 161 13.02 -16.02 4.08
C VAL A 161 13.77 -14.72 4.37
N ASP A 162 14.30 -14.08 3.33
CA ASP A 162 15.10 -12.85 3.42
C ASP A 162 14.26 -11.58 3.32
N SER A 163 12.94 -11.68 3.13
CA SER A 163 12.04 -10.53 2.94
C SER A 163 11.53 -9.91 4.24
N TYR A 164 12.25 -10.13 5.33
CA TYR A 164 12.01 -9.49 6.61
C TYR A 164 12.03 -7.96 6.47
N ASP A 165 11.07 -7.29 7.11
CA ASP A 165 11.02 -5.84 7.21
C ASP A 165 10.74 -5.46 8.67
N GLU A 166 11.73 -4.85 9.32
CA GLU A 166 11.65 -4.48 10.74
C GLU A 166 10.52 -3.49 10.99
N HIS A 167 10.35 -2.48 10.13
CA HIS A 167 9.33 -1.45 10.33
C HIS A 167 7.93 -2.07 10.29
N ILE A 168 7.66 -2.92 9.30
CA ILE A 168 6.37 -3.61 9.18
C ILE A 168 6.14 -4.56 10.35
N THR A 169 7.15 -5.35 10.71
CA THR A 169 7.06 -6.35 11.78
C THR A 169 6.86 -5.68 13.15
N ASP A 170 7.58 -4.59 13.43
CA ASP A 170 7.46 -3.84 14.68
C ASP A 170 6.06 -3.23 14.83
N LEU A 171 5.55 -2.58 13.78
CA LEU A 171 4.20 -2.05 13.78
C LEU A 171 3.15 -3.15 13.98
N ALA A 172 3.27 -4.27 13.29
CA ALA A 172 2.32 -5.36 13.40
C ALA A 172 2.33 -5.98 14.81
N ARG A 173 3.52 -6.13 15.41
CA ARG A 173 3.68 -6.56 16.81
C ARG A 173 2.99 -5.60 17.78
N ARG A 174 3.17 -4.28 17.62
CA ARG A 174 2.53 -3.25 18.46
C ARG A 174 1.02 -3.27 18.30
N VAL A 175 0.52 -3.32 17.07
CA VAL A 175 -0.92 -3.39 16.79
C VAL A 175 -1.54 -4.65 17.37
N ARG A 176 -0.86 -5.81 17.33
CA ARG A 176 -1.32 -7.03 17.99
C ARG A 176 -1.40 -6.90 19.51
N ALA A 177 -0.51 -6.13 20.13
CA ALA A 177 -0.50 -5.87 21.57
C ALA A 177 -1.58 -4.87 22.02
N LEU A 178 -2.12 -4.06 21.10
CA LEU A 178 -3.24 -3.16 21.37
C LEU A 178 -4.57 -3.93 21.38
N ALA A 179 -5.47 -3.52 22.28
CA ALA A 179 -6.84 -4.01 22.28
C ALA A 179 -7.50 -3.66 20.93
N PRO A 180 -8.19 -4.62 20.28
CA PRO A 180 -8.93 -4.32 19.07
C PRO A 180 -10.00 -3.24 19.38
N PRO A 181 -10.29 -2.35 18.42
CA PRO A 181 -11.26 -1.28 18.64
C PRO A 181 -12.60 -1.86 19.07
N SER A 182 -13.24 -1.23 20.06
CA SER A 182 -14.57 -1.63 20.52
C SER A 182 -15.56 -1.41 19.39
N ARG A 183 -16.02 -2.52 18.81
CA ARG A 183 -17.04 -2.49 17.75
C ARG A 183 -18.37 -2.14 18.39
N SER A 184 -18.69 -0.85 18.49
CA SER A 184 -20.09 -0.47 18.67
C SER A 184 -20.80 -0.84 17.38
N SER A 185 -21.55 -1.94 17.41
CA SER A 185 -22.53 -2.24 16.37
C SER A 185 -23.58 -1.13 16.40
N GLN A 186 -23.31 -0.01 15.73
CA GLN A 186 -24.39 0.91 15.40
C GLN A 186 -25.24 0.20 14.35
N PRO A 187 -26.54 -0.03 14.59
CA PRO A 187 -27.43 -0.46 13.53
C PRO A 187 -27.38 0.60 12.41
N PRO A 188 -27.59 0.22 11.14
CA PRO A 188 -27.60 1.18 10.05
C PRO A 188 -28.63 2.25 10.41
N VAL A 189 -28.15 3.49 10.56
CA VAL A 189 -29.02 4.64 10.73
C VAL A 189 -29.87 4.68 9.47
N ALA A 190 -31.19 4.50 9.63
CA ALA A 190 -32.13 4.61 8.54
C ALA A 190 -31.97 6.01 7.93
N SER A 191 -31.38 6.10 6.74
CA SER A 191 -31.33 7.34 5.99
C SER A 191 -32.71 7.61 5.42
N ASP A 192 -33.35 8.64 5.96
CA ASP A 192 -34.58 9.19 5.42
C ASP A 192 -34.37 9.59 3.95
N ALA A 193 -35.37 9.28 3.14
CA ALA A 193 -35.30 9.34 1.69
C ALA A 193 -35.05 10.75 1.17
N LEU A 194 -34.13 10.93 0.20
CA LEU A 194 -34.32 11.88 -0.90
C LEU A 194 -33.41 11.62 -2.11
N ARG A 195 -34.10 11.23 -3.19
CA ARG A 195 -33.82 11.40 -4.62
C ARG A 195 -32.75 10.51 -5.28
N LYS A 196 -33.27 9.37 -5.78
CA LYS A 196 -32.76 8.68 -6.98
C LYS A 196 -32.49 9.69 -8.10
N VAL A 197 -31.24 9.75 -8.54
CA VAL A 197 -30.90 10.02 -9.95
C VAL A 197 -30.18 8.77 -10.43
N SER A 198 -30.81 8.05 -11.35
CA SER A 198 -30.26 6.82 -11.92
C SER A 198 -29.18 7.17 -12.94
N SER A 199 -28.05 6.48 -12.87
CA SER A 199 -27.24 6.17 -14.04
C SER A 199 -26.66 4.78 -13.82
N THR A 200 -27.54 3.79 -13.97
CA THR A 200 -27.22 2.39 -14.24
C THR A 200 -26.66 2.29 -15.65
N GLU A 201 -25.47 1.69 -15.76
CA GLU A 201 -24.74 1.14 -16.93
C GLU A 201 -23.25 1.30 -16.52
N GLU A 202 -22.47 0.29 -16.15
CA GLU A 202 -22.31 -1.06 -16.68
C GLU A 202 -21.82 -2.02 -15.57
N GLN A 203 -22.66 -2.98 -15.20
CA GLN A 203 -22.26 -4.26 -14.62
C GLN A 203 -23.05 -5.31 -15.38
N GLU A 204 -22.37 -6.41 -15.74
CA GLU A 204 -22.81 -7.59 -16.52
C GLU A 204 -22.47 -7.57 -18.02
N GLU A 205 -21.27 -8.08 -18.34
CA GLU A 205 -21.08 -8.89 -19.55
C GLU A 205 -19.84 -9.80 -19.37
N ILE A 206 -20.01 -10.92 -18.65
CA ILE A 206 -19.19 -12.13 -18.84
C ILE A 206 -20.14 -13.32 -18.78
N GLU A 207 -20.59 -13.75 -19.95
CA GLU A 207 -20.75 -15.16 -20.34
C GLU A 207 -21.17 -15.21 -21.82
N LYS A 208 -20.20 -15.48 -22.69
CA LYS A 208 -20.34 -16.28 -23.92
C LYS A 208 -18.98 -16.53 -24.56
N GLU A 209 -18.71 -17.82 -24.76
CA GLU A 209 -17.82 -18.55 -25.69
C GLU A 209 -17.03 -17.68 -26.70
N VAL A 210 -15.74 -17.94 -26.96
CA VAL A 210 -15.13 -19.16 -27.53
C VAL A 210 -13.67 -19.30 -27.08
#